data_AF-A0A8J3CXI7-F1
#
_entry.id   AF-A0A8J3CXI7-F1
#
_cell.length_a   1.000
_cell.length_b   1.000
_cell.length_c   1.000
_cell.angle_alpha   90.00
_cell.angle_beta   90.00
_cell.angle_gamma   90.00
#
_symmetry.space_group_name_H-M   'P 1'
#
loop_
_entity.id
_entity.type
_entity.pdbx_description
1 polymer ?
#
loop_
_entity_poly.entity_id
_entity_poly.type
_entity_poly.pdbx_seq_one_letter_code
_entity_poly.pdbx_strand_id
1 'polypeptide(L)'
;MKKVLIVGVLIASFLAACAGEKSIEQRFVFEADKIVDVETGDEYILEDIEEFTVVHTDGTVEKIPLEESPFYSGTFSAEYLEELNKRMEDRKLQLLEAKKQKIKDARKARYAEVSDEELLKKFKTGHADGLELGIQMDMIAELIDRGVISEDEAPVMLEIEPELVDLDIIIDAPVM
;
A
#
# COMPACT_ATOMS: atom_id res chain seq x y z
N MET A 1 -5.91 15.17 -70.81
CA MET A 1 -4.95 14.46 -69.93
C MET A 1 -3.97 15.47 -69.34
N LYS A 2 -4.21 15.99 -68.12
CA LYS A 2 -3.26 16.89 -67.40
C LYS A 2 -3.59 17.14 -65.92
N LYS A 3 -4.59 16.45 -65.35
CA LYS A 3 -5.05 16.68 -63.96
C LYS A 3 -4.73 15.53 -62.98
N VAL A 4 -4.09 14.46 -63.45
CA VAL A 4 -3.80 13.27 -62.63
C VAL A 4 -2.45 13.38 -61.90
N LEU A 5 -1.60 14.35 -62.26
CA LEU A 5 -0.22 14.44 -61.74
C LEU A 5 -0.06 15.24 -60.44
N ILE A 6 -1.12 15.88 -59.93
CA ILE A 6 -1.04 16.71 -58.71
C ILE A 6 -1.41 15.91 -57.45
N VAL A 7 -2.17 14.82 -57.58
CA VAL A 7 -2.62 14.01 -56.43
C VAL A 7 -1.53 13.05 -55.92
N GLY A 8 -0.51 12.75 -56.73
CA GLY A 8 0.60 11.86 -56.31
C GLY A 8 1.62 12.50 -55.37
N VAL A 9 1.75 13.83 -55.35
CA VAL A 9 2.78 14.52 -54.56
C VAL A 9 2.32 14.83 -53.13
N LEU A 10 1.01 14.88 -52.87
CA LEU A 10 0.44 15.12 -51.54
C LEU A 10 0.34 13.87 -50.66
N ILE A 11 0.41 12.67 -51.26
CA ILE A 11 0.32 11.40 -50.52
C ILE A 11 1.72 10.92 -50.08
N ALA A 12 2.77 11.30 -50.79
CA ALA A 12 4.15 10.96 -50.42
C ALA A 12 4.66 11.74 -49.19
N SER A 13 4.08 12.92 -48.88
CA SER A 13 4.45 13.71 -47.70
C SER A 13 3.80 13.24 -46.40
N PHE A 14 2.76 12.40 -46.45
CA PHE A 14 2.16 11.79 -45.25
C PHE A 14 2.84 10.46 -44.84
N LEU A 15 3.50 9.77 -45.77
CA LEU A 15 4.22 8.53 -45.44
C LEU A 15 5.63 8.77 -44.86
N ALA A 16 6.16 9.99 -44.97
CA ALA A 16 7.40 10.37 -44.30
C ALA A 16 7.19 10.84 -42.83
N ALA A 17 5.94 11.01 -42.39
CA ALA A 17 5.62 11.39 -41.01
C ALA A 17 5.40 10.19 -40.07
N CYS A 18 5.39 8.96 -40.59
CA CYS A 18 5.29 7.72 -39.80
C CYS A 18 6.67 7.12 -39.44
N ALA A 19 7.71 7.94 -39.41
CA ALA A 19 9.04 7.58 -38.91
C ALA A 19 9.55 8.58 -37.86
N GLY A 20 8.65 9.37 -37.26
CA GLY A 20 8.97 10.14 -36.07
C GLY A 20 8.84 9.22 -34.87
N GLU A 21 9.94 9.02 -34.13
CA GLU A 21 9.89 8.51 -32.76
C GLU A 21 8.74 9.23 -32.04
N LYS A 22 7.79 8.45 -31.51
CA LYS A 22 6.76 9.02 -30.63
C LYS A 22 7.48 9.77 -29.51
N SER A 23 7.01 10.95 -29.16
CA SER A 23 7.50 11.59 -27.93
C SER A 23 7.21 10.64 -26.76
N ILE A 24 8.05 10.67 -25.71
CA ILE A 24 7.87 9.85 -24.49
C ILE A 24 6.43 9.99 -23.96
N GLU A 25 5.83 11.17 -24.07
CA GLU A 25 4.44 11.50 -23.72
C GLU A 25 3.37 10.71 -24.50
N GLN A 26 3.67 10.22 -25.70
CA GLN A 26 2.76 9.41 -26.53
C GLN A 26 3.02 7.90 -26.39
N ARG A 27 4.16 7.54 -25.80
CA ARG A 27 4.57 6.16 -25.59
C ARG A 27 4.06 5.62 -24.26
N PHE A 28 4.07 6.41 -23.19
CA PHE A 28 3.64 5.95 -21.87
C PHE A 28 2.28 6.53 -21.49
N VAL A 29 1.32 5.65 -21.20
CA VAL A 29 0.00 6.01 -20.68
C VAL A 29 -0.02 5.77 -19.19
N PHE A 30 -0.32 6.83 -18.45
CA PHE A 30 -0.35 6.84 -17.00
C PHE A 30 -1.77 6.52 -16.53
N GLU A 31 -1.95 5.34 -15.93
CA GLU A 31 -3.22 4.88 -15.37
C GLU A 31 -3.23 5.02 -13.83
N ALA A 32 -4.34 4.63 -13.20
CA ALA A 32 -4.55 4.88 -11.76
C ALA A 32 -3.55 4.11 -10.85
N ASP A 33 -3.02 2.98 -11.31
CA ASP A 33 -2.19 2.07 -10.53
C ASP A 33 -0.95 1.57 -11.30
N LYS A 34 -0.80 1.96 -12.56
CA LYS A 34 0.27 1.50 -13.44
C LYS A 34 0.61 2.51 -14.53
N ILE A 35 1.77 2.34 -15.14
CA ILE A 35 2.18 3.03 -16.35
C ILE A 35 2.21 1.98 -17.46
N VAL A 36 1.59 2.26 -18.61
CA VAL A 36 1.52 1.33 -19.74
C VAL A 36 2.37 1.87 -20.88
N ASP A 37 3.36 1.09 -21.32
CA ASP A 37 4.08 1.38 -22.57
C ASP A 37 3.21 0.95 -23.76
N VAL A 38 2.72 1.91 -24.53
CA VAL A 38 1.85 1.69 -25.69
C VAL A 38 2.61 1.09 -26.89
N GLU A 39 3.96 1.14 -26.89
CA GLU A 39 4.77 0.51 -27.92
C GLU A 39 5.02 -0.98 -27.64
N THR A 40 5.33 -1.35 -26.40
CA THR A 40 5.64 -2.74 -26.04
C THR A 40 4.44 -3.49 -25.44
N GLY A 41 3.48 -2.77 -24.87
CA GLY A 41 2.38 -3.29 -24.08
C GLY A 41 2.77 -3.64 -22.63
N ASP A 42 3.97 -3.27 -22.18
CA ASP A 42 4.45 -3.56 -20.84
C ASP A 42 3.75 -2.67 -19.80
N GLU A 43 3.44 -3.25 -18.64
CA GLU A 43 2.81 -2.57 -17.52
C GLU A 43 3.80 -2.40 -16.38
N TYR A 44 4.10 -1.16 -16.01
CA TYR A 44 4.97 -0.81 -14.89
C TYR A 44 4.11 -0.50 -13.67
N ILE A 45 4.21 -1.34 -12.65
CA ILE A 45 3.44 -1.26 -11.41
C ILE A 45 4.40 -0.90 -10.29
N LEU A 46 4.15 0.20 -9.58
CA LEU A 46 4.96 0.59 -8.43
C LEU A 46 4.44 -0.16 -7.20
N GLU A 47 5.18 -1.19 -6.76
CA GLU A 47 4.86 -1.94 -5.55
C GLU A 47 5.68 -1.46 -4.33
N ASP A 48 6.86 -0.90 -4.58
CA ASP A 48 7.79 -0.34 -3.59
C ASP A 48 8.30 1.04 -4.06
N ILE A 49 8.75 1.89 -3.14
CA ILE A 49 9.19 3.27 -3.41
C ILE A 49 10.37 3.31 -4.39
N GLU A 50 11.18 2.25 -4.43
CA GLU A 50 12.44 2.21 -5.17
C GLU A 50 12.40 1.32 -6.43
N GLU A 51 11.35 0.53 -6.64
CA GLU A 51 11.30 -0.50 -7.70
C GLU A 51 9.94 -0.53 -8.43
N PHE A 52 9.99 -0.64 -9.76
CA PHE A 52 8.85 -1.06 -10.56
C PHE A 52 8.85 -2.57 -10.78
N THR A 53 7.68 -3.18 -10.60
CA THR A 53 7.36 -4.49 -11.15
C THR A 53 6.85 -4.29 -12.58
N VAL A 54 7.60 -4.77 -13.56
CA VAL A 54 7.24 -4.72 -14.98
C VAL A 54 6.57 -6.03 -15.36
N VAL A 55 5.34 -5.96 -15.85
CA VAL A 55 4.61 -7.10 -16.40
C VAL A 55 4.65 -7.01 -17.91
N HIS A 56 5.32 -7.97 -18.53
CA HIS A 56 5.43 -8.04 -19.98
C HIS A 56 4.18 -8.67 -20.60
N THR A 57 3.97 -8.41 -21.89
CA THR A 57 2.83 -8.96 -22.64
C THR A 57 2.81 -10.49 -22.74
N ASP A 58 3.96 -11.14 -22.56
CA ASP A 58 4.07 -12.60 -22.51
C ASP A 58 3.79 -13.20 -21.12
N GLY A 59 3.47 -12.34 -20.14
CA GLY A 59 3.17 -12.70 -18.76
C GLY A 59 4.42 -12.90 -17.89
N THR A 60 5.62 -12.68 -18.42
CA THR A 60 6.83 -12.61 -17.60
C THR A 60 6.86 -11.33 -16.77
N VAL A 61 7.54 -11.40 -15.62
CA VAL A 61 7.59 -10.30 -14.67
C VAL A 61 9.05 -10.06 -14.31
N GLU A 62 9.48 -8.81 -14.34
CA GLU A 62 10.79 -8.37 -13.87
C GLU A 62 10.68 -7.20 -12.90
N LYS A 63 11.71 -7.01 -12.08
CA LYS A 63 11.82 -5.85 -11.20
C LYS A 63 12.93 -4.96 -11.71
N ILE A 64 12.62 -3.69 -11.91
CA ILE A 64 13.59 -2.68 -12.32
C ILE A 64 13.64 -1.56 -11.28
N PRO A 65 14.82 -1.05 -10.93
CA PRO A 65 14.92 0.15 -10.12
C PRO A 65 14.19 1.33 -10.77
N LEU A 66 13.58 2.19 -9.95
CA LEU A 66 12.92 3.43 -10.40
C LEU A 66 13.82 4.24 -11.33
N GLU A 67 15.11 4.34 -11.01
CA GLU A 67 16.12 5.09 -11.75
C GLU A 67 16.43 4.52 -13.15
N GLU A 68 16.21 3.21 -13.31
CA GLU A 68 16.42 2.50 -14.58
C GLU A 68 15.16 2.53 -15.47
N SER A 69 14.04 3.09 -14.97
CA SER A 69 12.82 3.17 -15.74
C SER A 69 12.97 4.10 -16.96
N PRO A 70 12.41 3.73 -18.13
CA PRO A 70 12.57 4.50 -19.37
C PRO A 70 12.04 5.94 -19.30
N PHE A 71 11.20 6.23 -18.33
CA PHE A 71 10.54 7.53 -18.11
C PHE A 71 11.11 8.31 -16.91
N TYR A 72 12.09 7.77 -16.17
CA TYR A 72 12.69 8.41 -14.99
C TYR A 72 13.24 9.82 -15.25
N SER A 73 13.95 9.98 -16.38
CA SER A 73 14.62 11.23 -16.78
C SER A 73 13.71 12.18 -17.58
N GLY A 74 12.47 11.80 -17.83
CA GLY A 74 11.51 12.60 -18.61
C GLY A 74 10.93 13.77 -17.83
N THR A 75 10.54 14.84 -18.54
CA THR A 75 10.01 16.10 -18.01
C THR A 75 8.71 15.98 -17.18
N PHE A 76 8.10 14.80 -17.14
CA PHE A 76 6.83 14.52 -16.47
C PHE A 76 6.96 13.51 -15.31
N SER A 77 8.18 13.06 -14.99
CA SER A 77 8.41 12.03 -13.98
C SER A 77 8.12 12.52 -12.56
N ALA A 78 8.50 13.74 -12.21
CA ALA A 78 8.43 14.19 -10.81
C ALA A 78 6.99 14.31 -10.26
N GLU A 79 6.10 15.04 -10.95
CA GLU A 79 4.72 15.27 -10.46
C GLU A 79 3.89 13.97 -10.45
N TYR A 80 4.05 13.11 -11.46
CA TYR A 80 3.36 11.83 -11.49
C TYR A 80 3.92 10.84 -10.46
N LEU A 81 5.24 10.75 -10.29
CA LEU A 81 5.85 9.91 -9.27
C LEU A 81 5.46 10.39 -7.86
N GLU A 82 5.35 11.69 -7.64
CA GLU A 82 4.84 12.25 -6.39
C GLU A 82 3.37 11.86 -6.15
N GLU A 83 2.50 11.97 -7.16
CA GLU A 83 1.10 11.55 -7.06
C GLU A 83 0.94 10.04 -6.87
N LEU A 84 1.80 9.23 -7.50
CA LEU A 84 1.83 7.79 -7.35
C LEU A 84 2.30 7.40 -5.94
N ASN A 85 3.37 8.03 -5.44
CA ASN A 85 3.87 7.83 -4.07
C ASN A 85 2.79 8.18 -3.05
N LYS A 86 2.11 9.31 -3.20
CA LYS A 86 1.01 9.70 -2.32
C LYS A 86 -0.12 8.68 -2.31
N ARG A 87 -0.53 8.17 -3.48
CA ARG A 87 -1.55 7.12 -3.59
C ARG A 87 -1.10 5.81 -2.91
N MET A 88 0.19 5.47 -3.02
CA MET A 88 0.77 4.30 -2.36
C MET A 88 0.78 4.44 -0.84
N GLU A 89 1.13 5.62 -0.32
CA GLU A 89 1.05 5.93 1.12
C GLU A 89 -0.40 5.85 1.61
N ASP A 90 -1.35 6.44 0.89
CA ASP A 90 -2.78 6.38 1.22
C ASP A 90 -3.28 4.92 1.24
N ARG A 91 -2.88 4.11 0.25
CA ARG A 91 -3.23 2.68 0.20
C ARG A 91 -2.60 1.92 1.37
N LYS A 92 -1.35 2.20 1.72
CA LYS A 92 -0.68 1.60 2.88
C LYS A 92 -1.44 1.93 4.17
N LEU A 93 -1.82 3.19 4.37
CA LEU A 93 -2.62 3.61 5.51
C LEU A 93 -3.98 2.90 5.56
N GLN A 94 -4.68 2.80 4.44
CA GLN A 94 -5.95 2.07 4.35
C GLN A 94 -5.80 0.57 4.69
N LEU A 95 -4.73 -0.07 4.20
CA LEU A 95 -4.45 -1.48 4.49
C LEU A 95 -4.08 -1.69 5.96
N LEU A 96 -3.31 -0.77 6.55
CA LEU A 96 -3.00 -0.78 7.98
C LEU A 96 -4.28 -0.64 8.81
N GLU A 97 -5.14 0.32 8.48
CA GLU A 97 -6.42 0.51 9.16
C GLU A 97 -7.34 -0.72 9.04
N ALA A 98 -7.43 -1.31 7.84
CA ALA A 98 -8.20 -2.52 7.62
C ALA A 98 -7.65 -3.72 8.42
N LYS A 99 -6.32 -3.84 8.54
CA LYS A 99 -5.69 -4.86 9.41
C LYS A 99 -5.96 -4.58 10.88
N LYS A 100 -5.84 -3.32 11.32
CA LYS A 100 -6.15 -2.90 12.68
C LYS A 100 -7.60 -3.27 13.05
N GLN A 101 -8.55 -2.95 12.18
CA GLN A 101 -9.95 -3.27 12.39
C GLN A 101 -10.20 -4.79 12.49
N LYS A 102 -9.58 -5.59 11.61
CA LYS A 102 -9.71 -7.06 11.68
C LYS A 102 -9.23 -7.63 13.02
N ILE A 103 -8.14 -7.09 13.56
CA ILE A 103 -7.61 -7.52 14.86
C ILE A 103 -8.55 -7.12 16.00
N LYS A 104 -9.10 -5.90 15.97
CA LYS A 104 -10.14 -5.46 16.93
C LYS A 104 -11.39 -6.34 16.86
N ASP A 105 -11.86 -6.67 15.66
CA ASP A 105 -13.04 -7.52 15.48
C ASP A 105 -12.79 -8.95 15.98
N ALA A 106 -11.60 -9.50 15.72
CA ALA A 106 -11.19 -10.81 16.23
C ALA A 106 -11.11 -10.85 17.76
N ARG A 107 -10.58 -9.78 18.39
CA ARG A 107 -10.56 -9.61 19.84
C ARG A 107 -11.96 -9.58 20.43
N LYS A 108 -12.84 -8.73 19.89
CA LYS A 108 -14.25 -8.63 20.32
C LYS A 108 -14.96 -9.98 20.22
N ALA A 109 -14.73 -10.71 19.12
CA ALA A 109 -15.29 -12.04 18.93
C ALA A 109 -14.78 -13.04 20.00
N ARG A 110 -13.50 -12.95 20.39
CA ARG A 110 -12.90 -13.82 21.43
C ARG A 110 -13.57 -13.63 22.79
N TYR A 111 -13.94 -12.40 23.14
CA TYR A 111 -14.51 -12.07 24.45
C TYR A 111 -16.02 -11.79 24.41
N ALA A 112 -16.71 -12.03 23.30
CA ALA A 112 -18.12 -11.67 23.12
C ALA A 112 -19.06 -12.29 24.16
N GLU A 113 -18.74 -13.49 24.64
CA GLU A 113 -19.53 -14.23 25.65
C GLU A 113 -19.06 -13.99 27.09
N VAL A 114 -17.98 -13.22 27.28
CA VAL A 114 -17.38 -12.94 28.59
C VAL A 114 -17.89 -11.58 29.07
N SER A 115 -18.45 -11.52 30.29
CA SER A 115 -18.84 -10.24 30.89
C SER A 115 -17.63 -9.40 31.31
N ASP A 116 -17.83 -8.10 31.49
CA ASP A 116 -16.77 -7.17 31.88
C ASP A 116 -16.12 -7.55 33.23
N GLU A 117 -16.94 -7.93 34.21
CA GLU A 117 -16.47 -8.42 35.51
C GLU A 117 -15.67 -9.72 35.39
N GLU A 118 -16.13 -10.65 34.54
CA GLU A 118 -15.46 -11.92 34.32
C GLU A 118 -14.13 -11.73 33.58
N LEU A 119 -14.09 -10.85 32.59
CA LEU A 119 -12.87 -10.51 31.85
C LEU A 119 -11.84 -9.85 32.75
N LEU A 120 -12.24 -8.88 33.57
CA LEU A 120 -11.37 -8.23 34.55
C LEU A 120 -10.82 -9.24 35.57
N LYS A 121 -11.67 -10.18 36.01
CA LYS A 121 -11.24 -11.25 36.92
C LYS A 121 -10.24 -12.19 36.23
N LYS A 122 -10.51 -12.61 34.99
CA LYS A 122 -9.60 -13.43 34.19
C LYS A 122 -8.24 -12.76 34.02
N PHE A 123 -8.23 -11.45 33.72
CA PHE A 123 -7.01 -10.66 33.68
C PHE A 123 -6.25 -10.71 35.00
N LYS A 124 -6.89 -10.34 36.12
CA LYS A 124 -6.21 -10.30 37.44
C LYS A 124 -5.65 -11.66 37.87
N THR A 125 -6.41 -12.72 37.66
CA THR A 125 -5.94 -14.09 37.95
C THR A 125 -4.79 -14.48 37.03
N GLY A 126 -4.93 -14.26 35.72
CA GLY A 126 -3.88 -14.56 34.75
C GLY A 126 -2.58 -13.78 35.02
N HIS A 127 -2.67 -12.50 35.35
CA HIS A 127 -1.52 -11.68 35.71
C HIS A 127 -0.79 -12.23 36.95
N ALA A 128 -1.53 -12.55 38.02
CA ALA A 128 -0.96 -13.15 39.23
C ALA A 128 -0.31 -14.54 38.97
N ASP A 129 -0.84 -15.29 38.01
CA ASP A 129 -0.34 -16.61 37.62
C ASP A 129 0.80 -16.54 36.58
N GLY A 130 1.23 -15.34 36.17
CA GLY A 130 2.30 -15.16 35.19
C GLY A 130 1.92 -15.50 33.75
N LEU A 131 0.67 -15.21 33.37
CA LEU A 131 0.18 -15.36 32.00
C LEU A 131 1.07 -14.57 31.02
N GLU A 132 1.18 -15.03 29.78
CA GLU A 132 1.96 -14.34 28.75
C GLU A 132 1.49 -12.89 28.51
N LEU A 133 2.42 -11.94 28.41
CA LEU A 133 2.14 -10.50 28.30
C LEU A 133 1.24 -10.18 27.10
N GLY A 134 1.41 -10.83 25.95
CA GLY A 134 0.55 -10.61 24.79
C GLY A 134 -0.93 -10.90 25.06
N ILE A 135 -1.21 -11.96 25.82
CA ILE A 135 -2.58 -12.33 26.23
C ILE A 135 -3.10 -11.34 27.27
N GLN A 136 -2.25 -10.88 28.19
CA GLN A 136 -2.60 -9.84 29.16
C GLN A 136 -2.96 -8.52 28.47
N MET A 137 -2.17 -8.07 27.49
CA MET A 137 -2.41 -6.87 26.69
C MET A 137 -3.69 -6.99 25.87
N ASP A 138 -3.98 -8.17 25.29
CA ASP A 138 -5.22 -8.40 24.55
C ASP A 138 -6.47 -8.26 25.44
N MET A 139 -6.43 -8.79 26.67
CA MET A 139 -7.52 -8.63 27.64
C MET A 139 -7.68 -7.17 28.10
N ILE A 140 -6.57 -6.47 28.37
CA ILE A 140 -6.57 -5.05 28.76
C ILE A 140 -7.15 -4.19 27.63
N ALA A 141 -6.73 -4.43 26.39
CA ALA A 141 -7.23 -3.69 25.25
C ALA A 141 -8.75 -3.88 25.04
N GLU A 142 -9.28 -5.10 25.27
CA GLU A 142 -10.74 -5.32 25.26
C GLU A 142 -11.43 -4.59 26.42
N LEU A 143 -10.86 -4.59 27.63
CA LEU A 143 -11.42 -3.88 28.78
C LEU A 143 -11.48 -2.36 28.54
N ILE A 144 -10.49 -1.80 27.84
CA ILE A 144 -10.46 -0.40 27.40
C ILE A 144 -11.52 -0.15 26.33
N ASP A 145 -11.60 -1.01 25.30
CA ASP A 145 -12.58 -0.89 24.21
C ASP A 145 -14.03 -0.91 24.74
N ARG A 146 -14.26 -1.57 25.89
CA ARG A 146 -15.56 -1.61 26.59
C ARG A 146 -15.78 -0.48 27.60
N GLY A 147 -14.76 0.34 27.86
CA GLY A 147 -14.81 1.44 28.82
C GLY A 147 -14.81 1.00 30.29
N VAL A 148 -14.28 -0.20 30.58
CA VAL A 148 -14.18 -0.74 31.95
C VAL A 148 -12.99 -0.15 32.69
N ILE A 149 -11.90 0.11 31.96
CA ILE A 149 -10.67 0.75 32.44
C ILE A 149 -10.23 1.81 31.42
N SER A 150 -9.42 2.78 31.84
CA SER A 150 -8.82 3.76 30.92
C SER A 150 -7.48 3.28 30.36
N GLU A 151 -7.07 3.85 29.23
CA GLU A 151 -5.72 3.62 28.66
C GLU A 151 -4.61 3.99 29.66
N ASP A 152 -4.82 5.04 30.46
CA ASP A 152 -3.87 5.48 31.49
C ASP A 152 -3.70 4.48 32.65
N GLU A 153 -4.70 3.61 32.87
CA GLU A 153 -4.64 2.55 33.89
C GLU A 153 -3.90 1.31 33.40
N ALA A 154 -3.76 1.12 32.08
CA ALA A 154 -3.17 -0.07 31.48
C ALA A 154 -1.72 -0.34 31.89
N PRO A 155 -0.78 0.63 31.88
CA PRO A 155 0.61 0.38 32.29
C PRO A 155 0.70 -0.08 33.75
N VAL A 156 -0.11 0.53 34.62
CA VAL A 156 -0.15 0.18 36.05
C VAL A 156 -0.68 -1.23 36.25
N MET A 157 -1.74 -1.59 35.51
CA MET A 157 -2.34 -2.92 35.61
C MET A 157 -1.45 -4.02 35.03
N LEU A 158 -0.69 -3.72 33.97
CA LEU A 158 0.25 -4.64 33.33
C LEU A 158 1.62 -4.70 34.03
N GLU A 159 1.87 -3.80 34.99
CA GLU A 159 3.16 -3.65 35.68
C GLU A 159 4.33 -3.38 34.72
N ILE A 160 4.08 -2.60 33.66
CA ILE A 160 5.09 -2.21 32.67
C ILE A 160 5.19 -0.70 32.55
N GLU A 161 6.33 -0.24 32.01
CA GLU A 161 6.52 1.18 31.73
C GLU A 161 5.50 1.65 30.68
N PRO A 162 4.91 2.86 30.83
CA PRO A 162 3.91 3.38 29.88
C PRO A 162 4.38 3.39 28.43
N GLU A 163 5.69 3.58 28.20
CA GLU A 163 6.31 3.60 26.87
C GLU A 163 6.29 2.23 26.17
N LEU A 164 6.10 1.15 26.93
CA LEU A 164 6.04 -0.23 26.43
C LEU A 164 4.59 -0.69 26.16
N VAL A 165 3.60 0.13 26.52
CA VAL A 165 2.19 -0.14 26.29
C VAL A 165 1.82 0.32 24.89
N ASP A 166 2.10 -0.54 23.90
CA ASP A 166 1.52 -0.39 22.56
C ASP A 166 0.23 -1.23 22.46
N LEU A 167 -0.89 -0.63 22.88
CA LEU A 167 -2.23 -1.21 22.73
C LEU A 167 -2.75 -1.08 21.30
N ASP A 168 -2.05 -0.31 20.49
CA ASP A 168 -2.46 0.11 19.16
C ASP A 168 -1.91 -0.84 18.09
N ILE A 169 -1.97 -2.14 18.43
CA ILE A 169 -1.77 -3.29 17.54
C ILE A 169 -0.33 -3.36 17.03
N ILE A 170 0.43 -4.32 17.58
CA ILE A 170 1.72 -4.74 17.02
C ILE A 170 1.49 -5.26 15.60
N ILE A 171 1.58 -4.38 14.64
CA ILE A 171 1.83 -4.74 13.26
C ILE A 171 3.33 -4.90 13.22
N ASP A 172 3.82 -6.14 13.19
CA ASP A 172 5.22 -6.38 12.85
C ASP A 172 5.52 -5.51 11.64
N ALA A 173 6.39 -4.50 11.84
CA ALA A 173 6.87 -3.71 10.73
C ALA A 173 7.43 -4.72 9.71
N PRO A 174 7.21 -4.53 8.40
CA PRO A 174 7.92 -5.33 7.42
C PRO A 174 9.39 -5.25 7.79
N VAL A 175 9.99 -6.40 8.08
CA VAL A 175 11.43 -6.52 8.26
C VAL A 175 12.02 -5.95 6.97
N MET A 176 12.67 -4.79 7.08
CA MET A 176 13.49 -4.24 6.00
C MET A 176 14.68 -5.16 5.77
#